data_AF-A0A3D2RX58-F1
#
_entry.id   AF-A0A3D2RX58-F1
#
_cell.length_a   1.000
_cell.length_b   1.000
_cell.length_c   1.000
_cell.angle_alpha   90.00
_cell.angle_beta   90.00
_cell.angle_gamma   90.00
#
_symmetry.space_group_name_H-M   'P 1'
#
loop_
_entity.id
_entity.type
_entity.pdbx_description
1 polymer ?
#
loop_
_entity_poly.entity_id
_entity_poly.type
_entity_poly.pdbx_seq_one_letter_code
_entity_poly.pdbx_strand_id
1 'polypeptide(L)'
;MTPYNGEPNQSFHRDRSHGEKHPLRMDYMQLMVYLTDVNQETHCFSLSPESANAPILNTAGQLDRNGIVDCHGVAGTVVLFYIA
;
A
#
# COMPACT_ATOMS: atom_id res chain seq x y z
N MET A 1 6.67 -2.85 24.67
CA MET A 1 6.25 -3.99 23.81
C MET A 1 7.49 -4.83 23.54
N THR A 2 7.40 -6.15 23.67
CA THR A 2 8.52 -7.07 23.36
C THR A 2 8.72 -7.14 21.85
N PRO A 3 9.96 -7.22 21.34
CA PRO A 3 10.21 -7.36 19.90
C PRO A 3 9.53 -8.60 19.32
N TYR A 4 8.97 -8.47 18.11
CA TYR A 4 8.46 -9.59 17.34
C TYR A 4 9.63 -10.38 16.76
N ASN A 5 9.71 -11.68 17.05
CA ASN A 5 10.78 -12.59 16.61
C ASN A 5 10.28 -13.68 15.65
N GLY A 6 9.09 -13.51 15.06
CA GLY A 6 8.56 -14.44 14.06
C GLY A 6 8.98 -14.09 12.64
N GLU A 7 8.63 -14.95 11.69
CA GLU A 7 8.86 -14.68 10.27
C GLU A 7 7.95 -13.55 9.75
N PRO A 8 8.43 -12.71 8.82
CA PRO A 8 7.60 -11.72 8.16
C PRO A 8 6.40 -12.38 7.46
N ASN A 9 5.18 -12.01 7.85
CA ASN A 9 3.96 -12.42 7.15
C ASN A 9 3.42 -11.24 6.33
N GLN A 10 3.71 -11.24 5.03
CA GLN A 10 3.35 -10.18 4.11
C GLN A 10 2.79 -10.73 2.81
N SER A 11 1.76 -10.07 2.28
CA SER A 11 1.20 -10.37 0.96
C SER A 11 0.53 -9.14 0.37
N PHE A 12 0.52 -9.04 -0.96
CA PHE A 12 -0.23 -8.00 -1.65
C PHE A 12 -1.73 -8.25 -1.51
N HIS A 13 -2.42 -7.22 -1.03
CA HIS A 13 -3.87 -7.21 -0.88
C HIS A 13 -4.37 -5.78 -1.02
N ARG A 14 -5.69 -5.63 -1.04
CA ARG A 14 -6.38 -4.35 -0.88
C ARG A 14 -7.04 -4.35 0.49
N ASP A 15 -6.98 -3.23 1.18
CA ASP A 15 -7.62 -3.08 2.50
C ASP A 15 -9.16 -3.20 2.37
N ARG A 16 -9.71 -2.81 1.21
CA ARG A 16 -11.12 -2.98 0.81
C ARG A 16 -11.28 -3.27 -0.68
N SER A 17 -12.46 -3.76 -1.07
CA SER A 17 -12.86 -3.86 -2.47
C SER A 17 -13.16 -2.49 -3.08
N HIS A 18 -13.04 -2.35 -4.40
CA HIS A 18 -13.44 -1.15 -5.12
C HIS A 18 -14.93 -0.82 -4.94
N GLY A 19 -15.23 0.44 -4.64
CA GLY A 19 -16.60 0.96 -4.63
C GLY A 19 -17.04 1.42 -6.02
N GLU A 20 -17.40 0.51 -6.93
CA GLU A 20 -17.65 0.80 -8.36
C GLU A 20 -18.69 1.91 -8.64
N LYS A 21 -19.58 2.20 -7.70
CA LYS A 21 -20.59 3.26 -7.81
C LYS A 21 -20.03 4.67 -7.53
N HIS A 22 -18.90 4.75 -6.82
CA HIS A 22 -18.25 6.03 -6.52
C HIS A 22 -17.34 6.42 -7.70
N PRO A 23 -17.32 7.69 -8.15
CA PRO A 23 -16.50 8.12 -9.30
C PRO A 23 -15.00 7.82 -9.16
N LEU A 24 -14.51 7.74 -7.92
CA LEU A 24 -13.11 7.44 -7.61
C LEU A 24 -12.91 6.02 -7.05
N ARG A 25 -13.95 5.17 -7.09
CA ARG A 25 -13.97 3.80 -6.58
C ARG A 25 -13.58 3.61 -5.11
N MET A 26 -13.73 4.65 -4.30
CA MET A 26 -13.27 4.67 -2.91
C MET A 26 -14.36 5.16 -1.96
N ASP A 27 -14.31 4.66 -0.71
CA ASP A 27 -15.09 5.16 0.42
C ASP A 27 -14.22 5.93 1.44
N TYR A 28 -12.95 5.52 1.63
CA TYR A 28 -12.01 6.16 2.57
C TYR A 28 -10.58 6.20 2.01
N MET A 29 -9.76 7.09 2.56
CA MET A 29 -8.31 7.15 2.34
C MET A 29 -7.59 6.72 3.60
N GLN A 30 -6.41 6.11 3.45
CA GLN A 30 -5.56 5.72 4.56
C GLN A 30 -4.25 6.48 4.54
N LEU A 31 -3.80 6.87 5.74
CA LEU A 31 -2.53 7.53 5.96
C LEU A 31 -1.66 6.62 6.82
N MET A 32 -0.52 6.19 6.29
CA MET A 32 0.52 5.53 7.07
C MET A 32 1.59 6.57 7.41
N VAL A 33 1.79 6.81 8.71
CA VAL A 33 2.80 7.75 9.21
C VAL A 33 4.00 6.96 9.72
N TYR A 34 5.19 7.29 9.22
CA TYR A 34 6.42 6.73 9.74
C TYR A 34 6.82 7.45 11.03
N LEU A 35 6.85 6.70 12.13
CA LEU A 35 7.30 7.20 13.44
C LEU A 35 8.82 7.07 13.62
N THR A 36 9.49 6.36 12.70
CA THR A 36 10.93 6.15 12.63
C THR A 36 11.37 6.27 11.17
N ASP A 37 12.67 6.36 10.92
CA ASP A 37 13.18 6.33 9.55
C ASP A 37 12.93 4.95 8.91
N VAL A 38 12.54 4.95 7.63
CA VAL A 38 12.27 3.76 6.81
C VAL A 38 13.07 3.87 5.52
N ASN A 39 13.93 2.90 5.25
CA ASN A 39 14.81 2.81 4.09
C ASN A 39 15.00 1.35 3.64
N GLN A 40 15.89 1.12 2.67
CA GLN A 40 16.20 -0.20 2.08
C GLN A 40 16.74 -1.23 3.07
N GLU A 41 17.32 -0.80 4.20
CA GLU A 41 17.85 -1.66 5.25
C GLU A 41 16.80 -1.99 6.32
N THR A 42 15.64 -1.33 6.27
CA THR A 42 14.49 -1.56 7.16
C THR A 42 13.36 -2.27 6.41
N HIS A 43 12.43 -2.86 7.15
CA HIS A 43 11.18 -3.32 6.53
C HIS A 43 10.32 -2.09 6.13
N CYS A 44 9.86 -2.05 4.88
CA CYS A 44 9.10 -0.92 4.34
C CYS A 44 7.70 -1.34 3.86
N PHE A 45 6.85 -0.35 3.65
CA PHE A 45 5.54 -0.54 3.05
C PHE A 45 5.63 -0.35 1.53
N SER A 46 5.07 -1.28 0.76
CA SER A 46 5.10 -1.23 -0.69
C SER A 46 3.70 -1.10 -1.28
N LEU A 47 3.56 -0.32 -2.34
CA LEU A 47 2.31 -0.11 -3.06
C LEU A 47 2.45 -0.51 -4.51
N SER A 48 1.33 -0.96 -5.12
CA SER A 48 1.20 -1.06 -6.56
C SER A 48 0.22 0.01 -7.03
N PRO A 49 0.70 1.12 -7.65
CA PRO A 49 -0.17 2.25 -7.98
C PRO A 49 -1.32 1.86 -8.90
N GLU A 50 -2.54 2.26 -8.57
CA GLU A 50 -3.73 2.05 -9.41
C GLU A 50 -4.43 3.40 -9.67
N SER A 51 -4.73 3.68 -10.93
CA SER A 51 -5.57 4.84 -11.28
C SER A 51 -7.04 4.46 -11.20
N ALA A 52 -7.89 5.36 -10.67
CA ALA A 52 -9.34 5.15 -10.61
C ALA A 52 -9.99 4.90 -11.99
N ASN A 53 -9.35 5.35 -13.07
CA ASN A 53 -9.84 5.15 -14.45
C ASN A 53 -9.30 3.87 -15.11
N ALA A 54 -8.41 3.13 -14.45
CA ALA A 54 -7.86 1.90 -14.98
C ALA A 54 -8.85 0.73 -14.84
N PRO A 55 -8.74 -0.33 -15.67
CA PRO A 55 -9.39 -1.62 -15.40
C PRO A 55 -9.05 -2.18 -14.00
N ILE A 56 -10.04 -2.79 -13.33
CA ILE A 56 -9.82 -3.54 -12.09
C ILE A 56 -9.22 -4.89 -12.44
N LEU A 57 -8.03 -5.17 -11.91
CA LEU A 57 -7.29 -6.41 -12.14
C LEU A 57 -7.14 -7.22 -10.85
N ASN A 58 -6.96 -8.54 -11.01
CA ASN A 58 -6.50 -9.38 -9.92
C ASN A 58 -5.07 -8.98 -9.49
N THR A 59 -4.60 -9.49 -8.35
CA THR A 59 -3.29 -9.11 -7.79
C THR A 59 -2.15 -9.34 -8.79
N ALA A 60 -2.11 -10.48 -9.47
CA ALA A 60 -1.04 -10.77 -10.43
C ALA A 60 -1.02 -9.76 -11.61
N GLY A 61 -2.19 -9.49 -12.20
CA GLY A 61 -2.29 -8.52 -13.29
C GLY A 61 -2.03 -7.07 -12.85
N GLN A 62 -2.39 -6.71 -11.62
CA GLN A 62 -2.09 -5.41 -11.04
C GLN A 62 -0.58 -5.20 -10.89
N LEU A 63 0.12 -6.20 -10.33
CA LEU A 63 1.56 -6.15 -10.14
C LEU A 63 2.33 -6.18 -11.46
N ASP A 64 1.91 -7.00 -12.42
CA ASP A 64 2.52 -7.05 -13.75
C ASP A 64 2.41 -5.69 -14.49
N ARG A 65 1.23 -5.06 -14.40
CA ARG A 65 0.97 -3.79 -15.09
C ARG A 65 1.63 -2.59 -14.44
N ASN A 66 1.49 -2.44 -13.12
CA ASN A 66 1.84 -1.20 -12.42
C ASN A 66 3.09 -1.33 -11.55
N GLY A 67 3.65 -2.54 -11.44
CA GLY A 67 4.84 -2.79 -10.63
C GLY A 67 4.60 -2.59 -9.14
N ILE A 68 5.70 -2.41 -8.44
CA ILE A 68 5.78 -2.24 -6.99
C ILE A 68 6.63 -1.00 -6.72
N VAL A 69 6.18 -0.18 -5.78
CA VAL A 69 6.88 1.00 -5.29
C VAL A 69 7.09 0.83 -3.78
N ASP A 70 8.34 0.68 -3.39
CA ASP A 70 8.75 0.69 -1.99
C ASP A 70 8.73 2.12 -1.47
N CYS A 71 7.96 2.35 -0.40
CA CYS A 71 7.85 3.66 0.21
C CYS A 71 8.93 3.82 1.28
N HIS A 72 9.88 4.72 1.04
CA HIS A 72 10.92 5.09 1.99
C HIS A 72 10.74 6.54 2.45
N GLY A 73 11.23 6.86 3.65
CA GLY A 73 11.18 8.21 4.18
C GLY A 73 11.69 8.30 5.61
N VAL A 74 12.02 9.51 6.04
CA VAL A 74 12.40 9.79 7.43
C VAL A 74 11.18 9.82 8.35
N ALA A 75 11.39 9.77 9.67
CA ALA A 75 10.34 9.96 10.65
C ALA A 75 9.52 11.24 10.37
N GLY A 76 8.19 11.12 10.40
CA GLY A 76 7.24 12.16 10.00
C GLY A 76 6.78 12.08 8.54
N THR A 77 7.39 11.21 7.71
CA THR A 77 6.89 10.93 6.36
C THR A 77 5.48 10.32 6.44
N VAL A 78 4.62 10.71 5.50
CA VAL A 78 3.27 10.18 5.35
C VAL A 78 3.11 9.55 3.98
N VAL A 79 2.71 8.29 3.95
CA VAL A 79 2.21 7.62 2.74
C VAL A 79 0.69 7.72 2.75
N LEU A 80 0.14 8.53 1.85
CA LEU A 80 -1.31 8.64 1.61
C LEU A 80 -1.68 7.72 0.45
N PHE A 81 -2.59 6.78 0.68
CA PHE A 81 -2.99 5.81 -0.34
C PHE A 81 -4.47 5.45 -0.26
N TYR A 82 -4.97 4.91 -1.37
CA TYR A 82 -6.31 4.38 -1.47
C TYR A 82 -6.37 2.98 -0.87
N ILE A 83 -7.47 2.68 -0.20
CA ILE A 83 -7.70 1.38 0.44
C ILE A 83 -8.12 0.28 -0.55
N ALA A 84 -8.46 0.66 -1.79
CA ALA A 84 -8.88 -0.22 -2.87
C ALA A 84 -7.81 -0.29 -3.97
#